data_AF-A0A399J092-F1
#
_entry.id   AF-A0A399J092-F1
#
_cell.length_a   1.000
_cell.length_b   1.000
_cell.length_c   1.000
_cell.angle_alpha   90.00
_cell.angle_beta   90.00
_cell.angle_gamma   90.00
#
_symmetry.space_group_name_H-M   'P 1'
#
loop_
_entity.id
_entity.type
_entity.pdbx_description
1 polymer ?
#
loop_
_entity_poly.entity_id
_entity_poly.type
_entity_poly.pdbx_seq_one_letter_code
_entity_poly.pdbx_strand_id
1 'polypeptide(L)'
;MLRADPVTDWGNVNIDALRAHLVDMNALVLSGAVETEQRPNGLAMRVSLTGPAGDAARRMVPAHGPVLAAETGWTSDVEFGVEALLWTVTDPVGKYASQIQALGFFGLMATGDHHRAHHIAIARGETTH
;
A
#
# COMPACT_ATOMS: atom_id res chain seq x y z
N MET A 1 -18.64 -3.41 12.90
CA MET A 1 -17.50 -4.18 13.44
C MET A 1 -17.10 -3.63 14.81
N LEU A 2 -16.63 -2.38 14.94
CA LEU A 2 -16.32 -1.77 16.24
C LEU A 2 -17.47 -1.88 17.27
N ARG A 3 -18.67 -1.38 16.94
CA ARG A 3 -19.84 -1.48 17.85
C ARG A 3 -20.22 -2.90 18.28
N ALA A 4 -19.94 -3.89 17.42
CA ALA A 4 -20.30 -5.29 17.68
C ALA A 4 -19.21 -6.04 18.44
N ASP A 5 -18.02 -5.44 18.59
CA ASP A 5 -16.87 -6.04 19.25
C ASP A 5 -16.81 -5.54 20.70
N PRO A 6 -17.11 -6.41 21.69
CA PRO A 6 -17.22 -6.02 23.10
C PRO A 6 -15.88 -5.59 23.71
N VAL A 7 -14.74 -5.87 23.06
CA VAL A 7 -13.41 -5.45 23.54
C VAL A 7 -12.93 -4.15 22.90
N THR A 8 -13.77 -3.45 22.12
CA THR A 8 -13.41 -2.15 21.55
C THR A 8 -13.17 -1.12 22.65
N ASP A 9 -11.95 -0.58 22.70
CA ASP A 9 -11.63 0.58 23.53
C ASP A 9 -12.11 1.86 22.83
N TRP A 10 -13.28 2.35 23.25
CA TRP A 10 -13.86 3.58 22.72
C TRP A 10 -13.04 4.84 23.02
N GLY A 11 -12.14 4.81 24.00
CA GLY A 11 -11.23 5.91 24.30
C GLY A 11 -10.10 6.04 23.27
N ASN A 12 -9.78 4.95 22.56
CA ASN A 12 -8.72 4.92 21.54
C ASN A 12 -9.24 4.97 20.10
N VAL A 13 -10.55 4.81 19.88
CA VAL A 13 -11.15 4.86 18.55
C VAL A 13 -10.82 6.19 17.86
N ASN A 14 -10.28 6.11 16.64
CA ASN A 14 -9.85 7.27 15.87
C ASN A 14 -10.40 7.21 14.43
N ILE A 15 -11.62 7.70 14.24
CA ILE A 15 -12.26 7.73 12.92
C ILE A 15 -11.63 8.81 12.01
N ASP A 16 -11.06 9.87 12.58
CA ASP A 16 -10.37 10.90 11.81
C ASP A 16 -9.08 10.36 11.17
N ALA A 17 -8.36 9.45 11.84
CA ALA A 17 -7.23 8.73 11.27
C ALA A 17 -7.67 7.83 10.10
N LEU A 18 -8.80 7.11 10.23
CA LEU A 18 -9.34 6.32 9.12
C LEU A 18 -9.73 7.23 7.95
N ARG A 19 -10.38 8.36 8.21
CA ARG A 19 -10.69 9.35 7.17
C ARG A 19 -9.41 9.83 6.47
N ALA A 20 -8.36 10.18 7.23
CA ALA A 20 -7.10 10.63 6.66
C ALA A 20 -6.48 9.56 5.74
N HIS A 21 -6.49 8.29 6.16
CA HIS A 21 -6.06 7.18 5.32
C HIS A 21 -6.88 7.05 4.03
N LEU A 22 -8.21 7.18 4.10
CA LEU A 22 -9.06 7.15 2.90
C LEU A 22 -8.80 8.33 1.96
N VAL A 23 -8.42 9.50 2.48
CA VAL A 23 -7.98 10.65 1.67
C VAL A 23 -6.66 10.33 0.97
N ASP A 24 -5.72 9.68 1.65
CA ASP A 24 -4.45 9.22 1.04
C ASP A 24 -4.70 8.21 -0.09
N MET A 25 -5.59 7.22 0.13
CA MET A 25 -6.00 6.27 -0.91
C MET A 25 -6.58 7.00 -2.13
N ASN A 26 -7.48 7.97 -1.91
CA ASN A 26 -8.07 8.75 -2.98
C ASN A 26 -7.02 9.57 -3.74
N ALA A 27 -6.10 10.22 -3.03
CA ALA A 27 -5.04 11.02 -3.64
C ALA A 27 -4.11 10.16 -4.51
N LEU A 28 -3.74 8.97 -4.04
CA LEU A 28 -2.93 8.02 -4.82
C LEU A 28 -3.66 7.56 -6.08
N VAL A 29 -4.91 7.11 -5.96
CA VAL A 29 -5.64 6.56 -7.11
C VAL A 29 -5.92 7.62 -8.18
N LEU A 30 -6.26 8.85 -7.77
CA LEU A 30 -6.63 9.90 -8.72
C LEU A 30 -5.42 10.67 -9.29
N SER A 31 -4.35 10.81 -8.51
CA SER A 31 -3.27 11.76 -8.82
C SER A 31 -1.86 11.17 -8.66
N GLY A 32 -1.74 9.87 -8.34
CA GLY A 32 -0.44 9.20 -8.26
C GLY A 32 0.26 9.17 -9.62
N ALA A 33 1.48 9.67 -9.66
CA ALA A 33 2.34 9.62 -10.85
C ALA A 33 3.34 8.47 -10.71
N VAL A 34 3.18 7.46 -11.56
CA VAL A 34 3.99 6.24 -11.52
C VAL A 34 4.53 5.91 -12.90
N GLU A 35 5.84 5.75 -13.00
CA GLU A 35 6.52 5.20 -14.17
C GLU A 35 6.84 3.74 -13.89
N THR A 36 6.53 2.86 -14.84
CA THR A 36 6.69 1.42 -14.67
C THR A 36 7.70 0.85 -15.66
N GLU A 37 8.59 -0.01 -15.18
CA GLU A 37 9.53 -0.78 -15.98
C GLU A 37 9.27 -2.27 -15.78
N GLN A 38 8.86 -2.96 -16.84
CA GLN A 38 8.66 -4.40 -16.80
C GLN A 38 10.01 -5.11 -16.62
N ARG A 39 10.02 -6.11 -15.73
CA ARG A 39 11.19 -6.97 -15.50
C ARG A 39 10.83 -8.42 -15.83
N PRO A 40 11.77 -9.27 -16.27
CA PRO A 40 11.49 -10.66 -16.58
C PRO A 40 10.78 -11.45 -15.47
N ASN A 41 11.01 -11.07 -14.21
CA ASN A 41 10.43 -11.70 -13.02
C ASN A 41 9.45 -10.80 -12.24
N GLY A 42 9.03 -9.65 -12.79
CA GLY A 42 8.14 -8.73 -12.07
C GLY A 42 8.08 -7.32 -12.64
N LEU A 43 8.06 -6.32 -11.76
CA LEU A 43 7.84 -4.93 -12.09
C LEU A 43 8.66 -4.01 -11.18
N ALA A 44 9.35 -3.04 -11.77
CA ALA A 44 9.89 -1.89 -11.05
C ALA A 44 9.01 -0.67 -11.29
N MET A 45 8.78 0.12 -10.24
CA MET A 45 7.85 1.24 -10.26
C MET A 45 8.51 2.45 -9.60
N ARG A 46 8.73 3.51 -10.38
CA ARG A 46 9.17 4.80 -9.86
C ARG A 46 7.94 5.64 -9.56
N VAL A 47 7.71 5.92 -8.28
CA VAL A 47 6.53 6.64 -7.79
C VAL A 47 6.96 8.03 -7.36
N SER A 48 6.38 9.08 -7.96
CA SER A 48 6.66 10.47 -7.58
C SER A 48 6.26 10.75 -6.14
N LEU A 49 7.08 11.50 -5.42
CA LEU A 49 6.84 11.93 -4.04
C LEU A 49 6.46 13.41 -3.97
N THR A 50 5.92 13.96 -5.05
CA THR A 50 5.49 15.37 -5.12
C THR A 50 4.01 15.54 -4.83
N GLY A 51 3.69 16.55 -4.00
CA GLY A 51 2.31 16.94 -3.70
C GLY A 51 1.53 15.89 -2.90
N PRO A 52 0.20 16.06 -2.77
CA PRO A 52 -0.62 15.21 -1.89
C PRO A 52 -0.55 13.72 -2.20
N ALA A 53 -0.52 13.33 -3.47
CA ALA A 53 -0.40 11.92 -3.87
C ALA A 53 0.99 11.36 -3.55
N GLY A 54 2.05 12.17 -3.67
CA GLY A 54 3.40 11.80 -3.27
C GLY A 54 3.56 11.63 -1.77
N ASP A 55 2.94 12.52 -0.98
CA ASP A 55 2.90 12.39 0.48
C ASP A 55 2.16 11.11 0.91
N ALA A 56 1.04 10.81 0.24
CA ALA A 56 0.30 9.56 0.43
C ALA A 56 1.16 8.34 0.05
N ALA A 57 1.87 8.37 -1.09
CA ALA A 57 2.80 7.30 -1.48
C ALA A 57 3.88 7.07 -0.41
N ARG A 58 4.42 8.16 0.15
CA ARG A 58 5.47 8.12 1.17
C ARG A 58 5.03 7.39 2.45
N ARG A 59 3.75 7.47 2.81
CA ARG A 59 3.15 6.74 3.95
C ARG A 59 2.71 5.34 3.59
N MET A 60 2.03 5.17 2.46
CA MET A 60 1.30 3.95 2.16
C MET A 60 2.17 2.85 1.56
N VAL A 61 3.05 3.16 0.60
CA VAL A 61 3.88 2.16 -0.09
C VAL A 61 4.76 1.34 0.86
N PRO A 62 5.53 1.94 1.80
CA PRO A 62 6.36 1.14 2.72
C PRO A 62 5.54 0.26 3.67
N ALA A 63 4.28 0.61 3.94
CA ALA A 63 3.40 -0.20 4.77
C ALA A 63 2.74 -1.35 4.00
N HIS A 64 2.40 -1.15 2.72
CA HIS A 64 1.78 -2.19 1.88
C HIS A 64 2.80 -3.22 1.38
N GLY A 65 4.04 -2.81 1.10
CA GLY A 65 5.09 -3.70 0.57
C GLY A 65 5.31 -4.98 1.39
N PRO A 66 5.55 -4.90 2.72
CA PRO A 66 5.72 -6.08 3.57
C PRO A 66 4.47 -6.97 3.63
N VAL A 67 3.27 -6.38 3.60
CA VAL A 67 2.02 -7.13 3.63
C VAL A 67 1.81 -7.90 2.33
N LEU A 68 2.05 -7.25 1.19
CA LEU A 68 2.03 -7.88 -0.13
C LEU A 68 3.00 -9.07 -0.16
N ALA A 69 4.23 -8.89 0.32
CA ALA A 69 5.22 -9.97 0.38
C ALA A 69 4.74 -11.13 1.26
N ALA A 70 4.18 -10.85 2.43
CA ALA A 70 3.69 -11.87 3.35
C ALA A 70 2.50 -12.68 2.80
N GLU A 71 1.59 -12.03 2.07
CA GLU A 71 0.38 -12.67 1.53
C GLU A 71 0.63 -13.44 0.23
N THR A 72 1.58 -12.98 -0.60
CA THR A 72 1.82 -13.55 -1.94
C THR A 72 3.06 -14.45 -2.02
N GLY A 73 4.01 -14.27 -1.11
CA GLY A 73 5.35 -14.87 -1.20
C GLY A 73 6.26 -14.21 -2.25
N TRP A 74 5.85 -13.10 -2.86
CA TRP A 74 6.71 -12.29 -3.73
C TRP A 74 7.70 -11.47 -2.91
N THR A 75 8.78 -11.04 -3.55
CA THR A 75 9.68 -10.03 -3.00
C THR A 75 9.09 -8.64 -3.25
N SER A 76 9.17 -7.76 -2.26
CA SER A 76 8.73 -6.37 -2.33
C SER A 76 9.75 -5.46 -1.67
N ASP A 77 10.52 -4.72 -2.48
CA ASP A 77 11.59 -3.84 -2.02
C ASP A 77 11.23 -2.37 -2.31
N VAL A 78 11.28 -1.53 -1.29
CA VAL A 78 10.98 -0.10 -1.38
C VAL A 78 12.23 0.70 -1.03
N GLU A 79 12.70 1.51 -1.98
CA GLU A 79 13.86 2.39 -1.81
C GLU A 79 13.42 3.85 -1.94
N PHE A 80 13.78 4.69 -0.96
CA PHE A 80 13.44 6.10 -0.97
C PHE A 80 14.51 6.93 -1.68
N GLY A 81 14.08 7.72 -2.66
CA GLY A 81 14.83 8.85 -3.18
C GLY A 81 14.28 10.19 -2.68
N VAL A 82 14.87 11.28 -3.17
CA VAL A 82 14.45 12.65 -2.83
C VAL A 82 13.08 12.96 -3.45
N GLU A 83 12.96 12.77 -4.76
CA GLU A 83 11.78 13.17 -5.55
C GLU A 83 10.84 12.00 -5.86
N ALA A 84 11.31 10.76 -5.72
CA ALA A 84 10.55 9.55 -6.02
C ALA A 84 10.99 8.41 -5.10
N LEU A 85 10.11 7.44 -4.85
CA LEU A 85 10.51 6.12 -4.35
C LEU A 85 10.56 5.13 -5.51
N LEU A 86 11.41 4.11 -5.38
CA LEU A 86 11.45 2.96 -6.26
C LEU A 86 10.84 1.78 -5.51
N TRP A 87 9.74 1.25 -6.02
CA TRP A 87 9.13 0.02 -5.52
C TRP A 87 9.33 -1.09 -6.54
N THR A 88 10.05 -2.13 -6.16
CA THR A 88 10.27 -3.32 -6.98
C THR A 88 9.51 -4.49 -6.39
N VAL A 89 8.67 -5.14 -7.22
CA VAL A 89 7.98 -6.37 -6.86
C VAL A 89 8.38 -7.47 -7.82
N THR A 90 8.85 -8.60 -7.31
CA THR A 90 9.28 -9.73 -8.12
C THR A 90 8.82 -11.06 -7.57
N ASP A 91 8.44 -11.97 -8.45
CA ASP A 91 8.24 -13.38 -8.09
C ASP A 91 9.61 -14.09 -8.15
N PRO A 92 10.15 -14.59 -7.02
CA PRO A 92 11.42 -15.30 -7.00
C PRO A 92 11.41 -16.59 -7.83
N VAL A 93 10.23 -17.18 -8.09
CA VAL A 93 10.05 -18.38 -8.92
C VAL A 93 9.78 -18.02 -10.39
N GLY A 94 9.37 -16.77 -10.68
CA GLY A 94 9.10 -16.26 -12.01
C GLY A 94 7.77 -16.72 -12.65
N LYS A 95 6.94 -17.48 -11.93
CA LYS A 95 5.65 -18.01 -12.42
C LYS A 95 4.59 -16.92 -12.59
N TYR A 96 4.64 -15.87 -11.77
CA TYR A 96 3.63 -14.83 -11.65
C TYR A 96 4.12 -13.47 -12.20
N ALA A 97 5.20 -13.44 -12.98
CA ALA A 97 5.73 -12.20 -13.56
C ALA A 97 4.66 -11.43 -14.36
N SER A 98 3.93 -12.11 -15.24
CA SER A 98 2.84 -11.50 -16.01
C SER A 98 1.69 -10.99 -15.13
N GLN A 99 1.44 -11.65 -14.00
CA GLN A 99 0.42 -11.22 -13.04
C GLN A 99 0.85 -9.94 -12.33
N ILE A 100 2.09 -9.88 -11.84
CA ILE A 100 2.66 -8.68 -11.19
C ILE A 100 2.62 -7.49 -12.16
N GLN A 101 3.05 -7.70 -13.40
CA GLN A 101 3.05 -6.67 -14.44
C GLN A 101 1.63 -6.20 -14.79
N ALA A 102 0.66 -7.13 -14.88
CA ALA A 102 -0.73 -6.80 -15.19
C ALA A 102 -1.44 -6.07 -14.05
N LEU A 103 -1.13 -6.41 -12.79
CA LEU A 103 -1.64 -5.68 -11.63
C LEU A 103 -1.15 -4.23 -11.63
N GLY A 104 0.12 -4.01 -11.97
CA GLY A 104 0.73 -2.68 -11.94
C GLY A 104 0.71 -2.08 -10.52
N PHE A 105 1.05 -0.80 -10.40
CA PHE A 105 1.10 -0.14 -9.10
C PHE A 105 -0.24 -0.19 -8.34
N PHE A 106 -1.33 0.20 -9.00
CA PHE A 106 -2.63 0.29 -8.35
C PHE A 106 -3.22 -1.07 -7.98
N GLY A 107 -3.02 -2.08 -8.82
CA GLY A 107 -3.43 -3.45 -8.49
C GLY A 107 -2.62 -4.03 -7.34
N LEU A 108 -1.30 -3.78 -7.30
CA LEU A 108 -0.44 -4.22 -6.20
C LEU A 108 -0.78 -3.52 -4.88
N MET A 109 -1.09 -2.21 -4.92
CA MET A 109 -1.58 -1.46 -3.76
C MET A 109 -2.96 -1.92 -3.26
N ALA A 110 -3.74 -2.60 -4.09
CA ALA A 110 -5.08 -3.12 -3.77
C ALA A 110 -5.11 -4.65 -3.59
N THR A 111 -3.96 -5.31 -3.65
CA THR A 111 -3.87 -6.78 -3.57
C THR A 111 -3.92 -7.21 -2.10
N GLY A 112 -4.85 -8.11 -1.78
CA GLY A 112 -4.98 -8.69 -0.45
C GLY A 112 -6.29 -8.30 0.25
N ASP A 113 -6.77 -9.17 1.13
CA ASP A 113 -7.95 -8.90 1.96
C ASP A 113 -7.61 -8.02 3.18
N HIS A 114 -6.33 -7.67 3.36
CA HIS A 114 -5.85 -6.91 4.49
C HIS A 114 -6.41 -5.49 4.56
N HIS A 115 -6.89 -4.88 3.46
CA HIS A 115 -7.49 -3.53 3.51
C HIS A 115 -8.62 -3.42 4.53
N ARG A 116 -9.47 -4.45 4.65
CA ARG A 116 -10.54 -4.45 5.66
C ARG A 116 -9.98 -4.50 7.07
N ALA A 117 -9.03 -5.40 7.33
CA ALA A 117 -8.39 -5.54 8.64
C ALA A 117 -7.61 -4.27 9.01
N HIS A 118 -6.89 -3.70 8.04
CA HIS A 118 -6.12 -2.49 8.13
C HIS A 118 -7.00 -1.27 8.46
N HIS A 119 -8.11 -1.06 7.73
CA HIS A 119 -9.05 0.02 8.04
C HIS A 119 -9.63 -0.10 9.46
N ILE A 120 -9.88 -1.33 9.93
CA ILE A 120 -10.37 -1.56 11.29
C ILE A 120 -9.29 -1.25 12.32
N ALA A 121 -8.04 -1.64 12.10
CA ALA A 121 -6.92 -1.32 12.97
C ALA A 121 -6.73 0.20 13.12
N ILE A 122 -6.75 0.94 12.00
CA ILE A 122 -6.70 2.41 12.04
C ILE A 122 -7.89 2.98 12.82
N ALA A 123 -9.11 2.47 12.57
CA ALA A 123 -10.30 2.94 13.25
C ALA A 123 -10.28 2.66 14.77
N ARG A 124 -9.55 1.62 15.20
CA ARG A 124 -9.28 1.30 16.61
C ARG A 124 -8.18 2.19 17.24
N GLY A 125 -7.55 3.06 16.47
CA GLY A 125 -6.45 3.92 16.90
C GLY A 125 -5.08 3.23 16.90
N GLU A 126 -4.92 2.13 16.17
CA GLU A 126 -3.64 1.46 16.02
C GLU A 126 -2.76 2.23 15.01
N THR A 127 -1.46 2.36 15.31
CA THR A 127 -0.48 2.91 14.35
C THR A 127 -0.15 1.89 13.28
N THR A 128 -0.62 2.12 12.06
CA THR A 128 -0.41 1.21 10.92
C THR A 128 0.43 1.82 9.79
N HIS A 129 0.86 3.08 9.94
CA HIS A 129 1.75 3.84 9.06
C HIS A 129 2.66 4.76 9.88
#